data_AF-A0A7K0JCW5-F1
#
_entry.id   AF-A0A7K0JCW5-F1
#
_cell.length_a   1.000
_cell.length_b   1.000
_cell.length_c   1.000
_cell.angle_alpha   90.00
_cell.angle_beta   90.00
_cell.angle_gamma   90.00
#
_symmetry.space_group_name_H-M   'P 1'
#
loop_
_entity.id
_entity.type
_entity.pdbx_description
1 polymer ?
#
loop_
_entity_poly.entity_id
_entity_poly.type
_entity_poly.pdbx_seq_one_letter_code
_entity_poly.pdbx_strand_id
1 'polypeptide(L)' 'MKNCLCQGNKSMREMEHMRSIAEKAAVMDECVYILYKVGDVYKFCREGENWSGEFIEFIFP' A
#
# COMPACT_ATOMS: atom_id res chain seq x y z
N MET A 1 -2.80 9.57 -31.73
CA MET A 1 -2.83 8.69 -30.55
C MET A 1 -2.80 9.57 -29.30
N LYS A 2 -3.93 9.75 -28.61
CA LYS A 2 -3.98 10.51 -27.35
C LYS A 2 -3.50 9.57 -26.23
N ASN A 3 -2.22 9.63 -25.90
CA ASN A 3 -1.67 8.95 -24.75
C ASN A 3 -2.14 9.71 -23.49
N CYS A 4 -3.24 9.26 -22.88
CA CYS A 4 -3.71 9.82 -21.61
C CYS A 4 -2.69 9.47 -20.51
N LEU A 5 -1.79 10.42 -20.23
CA LEU A 5 -0.87 10.43 -19.08
C LEU A 5 -1.59 10.28 -17.72
N CYS A 6 -2.92 10.31 -17.70
CA CYS A 6 -3.75 10.14 -16.50
C CYS A 6 -3.82 8.70 -15.97
N GLN A 7 -3.46 7.67 -16.76
CA GLN A 7 -3.51 6.28 -16.27
C GLN A 7 -2.28 5.94 -15.41
N GLY A 8 -1.07 6.40 -15.78
CA GLY A 8 0.14 6.15 -14.99
C GLY A 8 0.14 6.82 -13.61
N ASN A 9 -0.56 7.95 -13.47
CA ASN A 9 -0.63 8.70 -12.21
C ASN A 9 -1.68 8.17 -11.21
N LYS A 10 -2.60 7.30 -11.63
CA LYS A 10 -3.61 6.75 -10.72
C LYS A 10 -2.98 5.75 -9.75
N SER A 11 -2.21 4.81 -10.28
CA SER A 11 -1.58 3.76 -9.47
C SER A 11 -0.57 4.32 -8.46
N MET A 12 0.18 5.37 -8.81
CA MET A 12 1.07 6.05 -7.85
C MET A 12 0.28 6.72 -6.73
N ARG A 13 -0.78 7.46 -7.07
CA ARG A 13 -1.59 8.18 -6.08
C ARG A 13 -2.36 7.23 -5.15
N GLU A 14 -2.81 6.08 -5.67
CA GLU A 14 -3.45 5.03 -4.87
C GLU A 14 -2.47 4.38 -3.90
N MET A 15 -1.24 4.11 -4.35
CA MET A 15 -0.18 3.58 -3.48
C MET A 15 0.17 4.57 -2.35
N GLU A 16 0.39 5.85 -2.68
CA GLU A 16 0.68 6.89 -1.67
C GLU A 16 -0.46 7.04 -0.67
N HIS A 17 -1.71 6.97 -1.14
CA HIS A 17 -2.87 7.03 -0.26
C HIS A 17 -2.93 5.83 0.69
N MET A 18 -2.71 4.61 0.18
CA MET A 18 -2.68 3.40 1.01
C MET A 18 -1.52 3.40 2.00
N ARG A 19 -0.33 3.87 1.59
CA ARG A 19 0.81 4.05 2.47
C ARG A 19 0.48 4.99 3.63
N SER A 20 -0.12 6.15 3.35
CA SER A 20 -0.49 7.11 4.40
C SER A 20 -1.52 6.55 5.39
N ILE A 21 -2.42 5.68 4.95
CA ILE A 21 -3.36 4.98 5.84
C ILE A 21 -2.61 3.95 6.68
N ALA A 22 -1.74 3.15 6.07
CA ALA A 22 -0.94 2.15 6.76
C ALA A 22 0.00 2.78 7.80
N GLU A 23 0.62 3.93 7.50
CA GLU A 23 1.47 4.67 8.45
C GLU A 23 0.65 5.14 9.66
N LYS A 24 -0.53 5.72 9.42
CA LYS A 24 -1.41 6.13 10.53
C LYS A 24 -1.85 4.93 11.37
N ALA A 25 -2.17 3.80 10.75
CA ALA A 25 -2.52 2.58 11.45
C ALA A 25 -1.34 2.04 12.26
N ALA A 26 -0.14 2.02 11.68
CA ALA A 26 1.09 1.60 12.35
C ALA A 26 1.37 2.44 13.60
N VAL A 27 1.32 3.77 13.48
CA VAL A 27 1.50 4.71 14.60
C VAL A 27 0.43 4.53 15.67
N MET A 28 -0.84 4.37 15.27
CA MET A 28 -1.96 4.21 16.23
C MET A 28 -1.90 2.89 17.00
N ASP A 29 -1.52 1.80 16.33
CA ASP A 29 -1.48 0.46 16.92
C ASP A 29 -0.08 0.08 17.46
N GLU A 30 0.89 1.01 17.37
CA GLU A 30 2.31 0.83 17.70
C GLU A 30 2.87 -0.49 17.15
N CYS A 31 2.54 -0.81 15.88
CA CYS A 31 2.90 -2.08 15.27
C CYS A 31 3.29 -1.95 13.81
N VAL A 32 4.02 -2.96 13.32
CA VAL A 32 4.50 -3.00 11.94
C VAL A 32 3.37 -3.49 11.02
N TYR A 33 3.17 -2.77 9.93
CA TYR A 33 2.28 -3.15 8.85
C TYR A 33 3.08 -3.51 7.59
N ILE A 34 2.54 -4.40 6.79
CA ILE A 34 3.13 -4.82 5.52
C ILE A 34 2.24 -4.27 4.41
N LEU A 35 2.80 -3.41 3.55
CA LEU A 35 2.16 -2.97 2.33
C LEU A 35 2.48 -3.97 1.22
N TYR A 36 1.45 -4.48 0.57
CA TYR A 36 1.56 -5.46 -0.51
C TYR A 36 0.55 -5.16 -1.62
N LYS A 37 0.82 -5.66 -2.82
CA LYS A 37 -0.02 -5.49 -4.00
C LYS A 37 -0.65 -6.82 -4.39
N VAL A 38 -1.95 -6.80 -4.65
CA VAL A 38 -2.71 -7.96 -5.15
C VAL A 38 -3.34 -7.59 -6.48
N GLY A 39 -2.79 -8.11 -7.57
CA GLY A 39 -3.22 -7.70 -8.92
C GLY A 39 -2.87 -6.24 -9.17
N ASP A 40 -3.88 -5.37 -9.31
CA ASP A 40 -3.69 -3.91 -9.50
C ASP A 40 -4.02 -3.09 -8.23
N VAL A 41 -4.35 -3.76 -7.11
CA VAL A 41 -4.82 -3.11 -5.87
C VAL A 41 -3.75 -3.16 -4.78
N TYR A 42 -3.48 -2.02 -4.16
CA TYR A 42 -2.62 -1.93 -2.96
C TYR A 42 -3.41 -2.22 -1.70
N LYS A 43 -2.85 -3.06 -0.82
CA LYS A 43 -3.42 -3.46 0.46
C LYS A 43 -2.34 -3.43 1.54
N PHE A 44 -2.75 -3.33 2.78
CA PHE A 44 -1.85 -3.48 3.93
C PHE A 44 -2.45 -4.47 4.93
N CYS A 45 -1.60 -5.15 5.68
CA CYS A 45 -1.97 -6.07 6.77
C CYS A 45 -0.95 -5.97 7.89
N ARG A 46 -1.33 -6.40 9.09
CA ARG A 46 -0.42 -6.36 10.23
C ARG A 46 0.65 -7.43 10.09
N GLU A 47 1.86 -7.15 10.57
CA GLU A 47 2.91 -8.15 10.66
C GLU A 47 2.42 -9.36 11.49
N GLY A 48 2.50 -10.56 10.91
CA GLY A 48 2.01 -11.81 11.50
C GLY A 48 0.67 -12.31 10.94
N GLU A 49 -0.03 -11.50 10.14
CA GLU A 49 -1.19 -11.99 9.40
C GLU A 49 -0.78 -12.74 8.13
N ASN A 50 -1.62 -13.70 7.70
CA ASN A 50 -1.44 -14.36 6.41
C ASN A 50 -1.89 -13.42 5.30
N TRP A 51 -0.94 -12.97 4.48
CA TRP A 51 -1.18 -12.20 3.27
C TRP A 51 -0.62 -12.93 2.05
N SER A 52 -1.23 -12.66 0.89
CA SER A 52 -0.81 -13.23 -0.38
C SER A 52 -0.80 -12.13 -1.43
N GLY A 53 0.35 -11.88 -2.03
CA GLY A 53 0.53 -10.83 -3.02
C GLY A 53 2.01 -10.54 -3.26
N GLU A 54 2.26 -9.45 -3.97
CA GLU A 54 3.58 -8.89 -4.17
C GLU A 54 3.93 -7.98 -2.99
N PHE A 55 4.98 -8.32 -2.26
CA PHE A 55 5.50 -7.46 -1.19
C PHE A 55 5.98 -6.12 -1.76
N ILE A 56 5.60 -5.01 -1.13
CA ILE A 56 6.06 -3.67 -1.48
C ILE A 56 7.04 -3.15 -0.44
N GLU A 57 6.60 -2.98 0.82
CA GLU A 57 7.43 -2.43 1.90
C GLU A 57 6.87 -2.75 3.30
N PHE A 58 7.72 -2.60 4.32
CA PHE A 58 7.31 -2.57 5.72
C PHE A 58 7.04 -1.12 6.14
N ILE A 59 5.95 -0.94 6.87
CA ILE A 59 5.51 0.32 7.46
C ILE A 59 5.70 0.21 8.96
N PHE A 60 6.60 1.05 9.49
CA PHE A 60 6.87 1.13 10.92
C PHE A 60 6.04 2.25 11.57
N PRO A 61 5.71 2.14 12.87
CA PRO A 61 5.14 3.26 13.64
C PRO A 61 6.09 4.46 13.71
#